data_AF-A0A7W7KMQ3-F1
#
_entry.id   AF-A0A7W7KMQ3-F1
#
_cell.length_a   1.000
_cell.length_b   1.000
_cell.length_c   1.000
_cell.angle_alpha   90.00
_cell.angle_beta   90.00
_cell.angle_gamma   90.00
#
_symmetry.space_group_name_H-M   'P 1'
#
loop_
_entity.id
_entity.type
_entity.pdbx_description
1 polymer ?
#
loop_
_entity_poly.entity_id
_entity_poly.type
_entity_poly.pdbx_seq_one_letter_code
_entity_poly.pdbx_strand_id
1 'polypeptide(L)'
;MPKRLLPWMALCACTPLLAAPQPDPQRLQQLADEPYWLALGHYEHAKLGGWRSFVDDPKFFLAKDGDSHPEAELAATLKALYAPASLAGNHAQCVYPARTRWLRQQLQLTDLPPVECKEFTTWYQDINPHSAVLVFPAAYLNSPSSMFGHTLLRIDQADVDSDNTALLSYALNFGAYIEGMDNSILYAWKGLMGGYPGLFALVPYREKLAEYSRLENRDLWEYRLNLTPEETARMVEHVWELKQIRFKYYFFDENCSFRLLELLEIARPGVELTDHFPLTAIPTDTVRAVKNAGMIDRVDYRPSR
;
A
#
# COMPACT_ATOMS: atom_id res chain seq x y z
N MET A 1 67.58 -22.06 46.33
CA MET A 1 66.76 -22.80 45.34
C MET A 1 65.68 -21.86 44.78
N PRO A 2 65.85 -21.26 43.59
CA PRO A 2 64.82 -20.41 43.00
C PRO A 2 63.82 -21.23 42.18
N LYS A 3 62.52 -20.94 42.37
CA LYS A 3 61.39 -21.52 41.63
C LYS A 3 61.31 -20.91 40.22
N ARG A 4 61.24 -21.77 39.19
CA ARG A 4 60.93 -21.38 37.81
C ARG A 4 59.41 -21.19 37.65
N LEU A 5 58.98 -20.01 37.22
CA LEU A 5 57.62 -19.74 36.74
C LEU A 5 57.66 -19.78 35.20
N LEU A 6 56.86 -20.67 34.60
CA LEU A 6 56.57 -20.65 33.16
C LEU A 6 55.36 -19.75 32.90
N PRO A 7 55.38 -18.85 31.90
CA PRO A 7 54.18 -18.16 31.47
C PRO A 7 53.43 -19.03 30.44
N TRP A 8 52.14 -19.26 30.69
CA TRP A 8 51.20 -19.77 29.69
C TRP A 8 50.81 -18.62 28.75
N MET A 9 51.19 -18.72 27.47
CA MET A 9 50.65 -17.89 26.41
C MET A 9 49.28 -18.44 25.99
N ALA A 10 48.21 -17.73 26.32
CA ALA A 10 46.88 -17.98 25.77
C ALA A 10 46.85 -17.45 24.32
N LEU A 11 46.71 -18.34 23.34
CA LEU A 11 46.39 -17.96 21.97
C LEU A 11 44.92 -17.52 21.91
N CYS A 12 44.68 -16.22 21.77
CA CYS A 12 43.39 -15.70 21.31
C CYS A 12 43.22 -16.03 19.83
N ALA A 13 42.41 -17.04 19.53
CA ALA A 13 41.93 -17.29 18.18
C ALA A 13 40.89 -16.21 17.81
N CYS A 14 41.33 -15.14 17.14
CA CYS A 14 40.41 -14.21 16.49
C CYS A 14 39.83 -14.89 15.25
N THR A 15 38.63 -15.43 15.35
CA THR A 15 37.82 -15.79 14.18
C THR A 15 37.45 -14.49 13.45
N PRO A 16 37.78 -14.33 12.16
CA PRO A 16 37.33 -13.16 11.41
C PRO A 16 35.80 -13.25 11.27
N LEU A 17 35.09 -12.30 11.88
CA LEU A 17 33.71 -12.00 11.53
C LEU A 17 33.74 -11.50 10.07
N LEU A 18 33.42 -12.39 9.12
CA LEU A 18 33.11 -11.97 7.77
C LEU A 18 31.82 -11.16 7.84
N ALA A 19 31.94 -9.83 7.75
CA ALA A 19 30.79 -8.96 7.59
C ALA A 19 30.05 -9.38 6.30
N ALA A 20 28.74 -9.57 6.40
CA ALA A 20 27.91 -9.84 5.23
C ALA A 20 28.14 -8.71 4.19
N PRO A 21 28.30 -9.04 2.90
CA PRO A 21 28.54 -8.04 1.86
C PRO A 21 27.43 -7.01 1.90
N GLN A 22 27.77 -5.77 2.28
CA GLN A 22 26.84 -4.66 2.23
C GLN A 22 26.69 -4.24 0.76
N PRO A 23 25.46 -4.01 0.27
CA PRO A 23 25.28 -3.54 -1.08
C PRO A 23 25.97 -2.19 -1.30
N ASP A 24 26.46 -2.00 -2.53
CA ASP A 24 27.14 -0.78 -2.97
C ASP A 24 26.26 0.46 -2.72
N PRO A 25 26.75 1.48 -1.99
CA PRO A 25 26.01 2.72 -1.77
C PRO A 25 25.50 3.37 -3.05
N GLN A 26 26.24 3.28 -4.16
CA GLN A 26 25.78 3.84 -5.44
C GLN A 26 24.55 3.09 -5.98
N ARG A 27 24.51 1.77 -5.82
CA ARG A 27 23.35 0.96 -6.20
C ARG A 27 22.14 1.28 -5.33
N LEU A 28 22.34 1.49 -4.02
CA LEU A 28 21.25 1.88 -3.12
C LEU A 28 20.66 3.24 -3.50
N GLN A 29 21.49 4.21 -3.90
CA GLN A 29 21.02 5.50 -4.40
C GLN A 29 20.20 5.33 -5.68
N GLN A 30 20.69 4.55 -6.66
CA GLN A 30 19.93 4.28 -7.89
C GLN A 30 18.56 3.66 -7.61
N LEU A 31 18.48 2.74 -6.65
CA LEU A 31 17.22 2.12 -6.24
C LEU A 31 16.29 3.10 -5.53
N ALA A 32 16.84 4.03 -4.75
CA ALA A 32 16.05 5.05 -4.07
C ALA A 32 15.38 6.02 -5.06
N ASP A 33 15.98 6.20 -6.24
CA ASP A 33 15.45 7.01 -7.33
C ASP A 33 14.56 6.20 -8.31
N GLU A 34 14.40 4.88 -8.13
CA GLU A 34 13.54 4.08 -9.01
C GLU A 34 12.05 4.43 -8.78
N PRO A 35 11.27 4.65 -9.85
CA PRO A 35 9.85 5.04 -9.74
C PRO A 35 9.02 4.11 -8.85
N TYR A 36 9.31 2.82 -8.86
CA TYR A 36 8.59 1.85 -8.04
C TYR A 36 8.87 2.00 -6.55
N TRP A 37 10.11 2.34 -6.17
CA TRP A 37 10.42 2.66 -4.76
C TRP A 37 9.72 3.93 -4.33
N LEU A 38 9.73 4.94 -5.20
CA LEU A 38 9.07 6.20 -4.95
C LEU A 38 7.55 6.00 -4.76
N ALA A 39 6.93 5.14 -5.57
CA ALA A 39 5.53 4.76 -5.43
C ALA A 39 5.27 4.00 -4.11
N LEU A 40 6.13 3.04 -3.74
CA LEU A 40 5.98 2.27 -2.47
C LEU A 40 6.05 3.17 -1.23
N GLY A 41 6.76 4.31 -1.31
CA GLY A 41 6.79 5.29 -0.25
C GLY A 41 5.80 6.45 -0.43
N HIS A 42 4.96 6.41 -1.45
CA HIS A 42 4.01 7.47 -1.82
C HIS A 42 4.68 8.86 -1.96
N TYR A 43 5.86 8.91 -2.56
CA TYR A 43 6.63 10.14 -2.72
C TYR A 43 6.16 10.96 -3.93
N GLU A 44 6.02 12.26 -3.71
CA GLU A 44 5.84 13.30 -4.72
C GLU A 44 6.99 14.31 -4.64
N HIS A 45 7.20 15.04 -5.73
CA HIS A 45 8.12 16.18 -5.71
C HIS A 45 7.57 17.31 -4.85
N ALA A 46 8.34 17.74 -3.85
CA ALA A 46 7.95 18.87 -3.01
C ALA A 46 8.04 20.20 -3.78
N LYS A 47 7.16 21.15 -3.44
CA LYS A 47 7.08 22.49 -4.09
C LYS A 47 8.39 23.28 -4.08
N LEU A 48 9.26 23.02 -3.11
CA LEU A 48 10.55 23.70 -2.93
C LEU A 48 11.74 22.83 -3.36
N GLY A 49 11.50 21.73 -4.08
CA GLY A 49 12.49 20.73 -4.45
C GLY A 49 12.62 19.62 -3.40
N GLY A 50 13.15 18.47 -3.84
CA GLY A 50 13.25 17.25 -3.04
C GLY A 50 11.99 16.39 -3.07
N TRP A 51 11.93 15.42 -2.16
CA TRP A 51 10.83 14.46 -2.03
C TRP A 51 9.99 14.75 -0.79
N ARG A 52 8.71 14.38 -0.88
CA ARG A 52 7.76 14.39 0.22
C ARG A 52 6.82 13.23 0.03
N SER A 53 6.55 12.46 1.07
CA SER A 53 5.50 11.45 1.04
C SER A 53 4.12 12.05 1.30
N PHE A 54 3.11 11.47 0.67
CA PHE A 54 1.72 11.67 1.04
C PHE A 54 1.35 11.03 2.39
N VAL A 55 2.09 10.02 2.82
CA VAL A 55 1.93 9.40 4.13
C VAL A 55 2.50 10.34 5.19
N ASP A 56 1.70 10.69 6.20
CA ASP A 56 2.12 11.56 7.30
C ASP A 56 2.21 10.86 8.65
N ASP A 57 1.91 9.55 8.70
CA ASP A 57 2.12 8.72 9.89
C ASP A 57 3.59 8.30 10.00
N PRO A 58 4.33 8.73 11.04
CA PRO A 58 5.72 8.33 11.23
C PRO A 58 5.92 6.81 11.38
N LYS A 59 4.86 6.05 11.69
CA LYS A 59 4.94 4.58 11.81
C LYS A 59 5.19 3.86 10.49
N PHE A 60 4.90 4.50 9.36
CA PHE A 60 5.12 3.92 8.03
C PHE A 60 6.58 3.96 7.59
N PHE A 61 7.38 4.81 8.21
CA PHE A 61 8.79 5.00 7.88
C PHE A 61 9.67 4.31 8.92
N LEU A 62 10.71 3.64 8.44
CA LEU A 62 11.77 3.07 9.26
C LEU A 62 12.88 4.09 9.53
N ALA A 63 13.12 5.01 8.60
CA ALA A 63 13.97 6.17 8.79
C ALA A 63 13.20 7.31 9.47
N LYS A 64 13.88 8.06 10.34
CA LYS A 64 13.28 9.18 11.09
C LYS A 64 12.78 10.30 10.17
N ASP A 65 13.47 10.50 9.05
CA ASP A 65 13.25 11.46 7.99
C ASP A 65 12.87 10.76 6.67
N GLY A 66 12.39 9.52 6.76
CA GLY A 66 12.02 8.70 5.61
C GLY A 66 10.89 9.31 4.80
N ASP A 67 10.05 10.16 5.39
CA ASP A 67 8.98 10.87 4.69
C ASP A 67 9.46 11.87 3.62
N SER A 68 10.73 12.25 3.65
CA SER A 68 11.33 13.24 2.74
C SER A 68 12.64 12.77 2.09
N HIS A 69 13.17 11.63 2.54
CA HIS A 69 14.44 11.07 2.09
C HIS A 69 14.25 9.60 1.69
N PRO A 70 13.78 9.30 0.45
CA PRO A 70 13.56 7.92 0.00
C PRO A 70 14.82 7.06 0.10
N GLU A 71 16.01 7.64 -0.04
CA GLU A 71 17.29 6.97 0.12
C GLU A 71 17.56 6.54 1.57
N ALA A 72 17.20 7.38 2.54
CA ALA A 72 17.32 7.05 3.95
C ALA A 72 16.33 5.94 4.33
N GLU A 73 15.10 6.02 3.81
CA GLU A 73 14.07 4.99 4.02
C GLU A 73 14.47 3.65 3.41
N LEU A 74 15.08 3.65 2.22
CA LEU A 74 15.54 2.43 1.55
C LEU A 74 16.63 1.75 2.38
N ALA A 75 17.62 2.52 2.81
CA ALA A 75 18.71 2.02 3.64
C ALA A 75 18.21 1.51 5.00
N ALA A 76 17.29 2.22 5.64
CA ALA A 76 16.67 1.80 6.90
C ALA A 76 15.84 0.53 6.73
N THR A 77 15.08 0.43 5.63
CA THR A 77 14.33 -0.77 5.25
C THR A 77 15.26 -1.96 5.11
N LEU A 78 16.29 -1.84 4.27
CA LEU A 78 17.24 -2.93 4.06
C LEU A 78 17.91 -3.39 5.37
N LYS A 79 18.37 -2.45 6.20
CA LYS A 79 18.93 -2.75 7.52
C LYS A 79 17.93 -3.52 8.40
N ALA A 80 16.67 -3.12 8.40
CA ALA A 80 15.63 -3.76 9.20
C ALA A 80 15.27 -5.16 8.68
N LEU A 81 15.39 -5.44 7.38
CA LEU A 81 15.19 -6.78 6.81
C LEU A 81 16.22 -7.80 7.32
N TYR A 82 17.44 -7.35 7.64
CA TYR A 82 18.53 -8.18 8.20
C TYR A 82 18.57 -8.19 9.74
N ALA A 83 17.64 -7.52 10.41
CA ALA A 83 17.59 -7.54 11.86
C ALA A 83 17.30 -8.96 12.39
N PRO A 84 17.69 -9.31 13.62
CA PRO A 84 17.35 -10.60 14.20
C PRO A 84 15.83 -10.83 14.27
N ALA A 85 15.40 -12.06 13.99
CA ALA A 85 14.00 -12.49 14.01
C ALA A 85 13.33 -12.49 15.41
N SER A 86 14.01 -11.97 16.45
CA SER A 86 13.55 -12.01 17.85
C SER A 86 12.30 -11.16 18.14
N LEU A 87 11.80 -10.42 17.15
CA LEU A 87 10.58 -9.63 17.24
C LEU A 87 9.43 -10.42 16.59
N ALA A 88 8.69 -11.18 17.39
CA ALA A 88 7.50 -11.91 16.93
C ALA A 88 6.50 -10.94 16.24
N GLY A 89 6.19 -11.19 14.97
CA GLY A 89 5.23 -10.41 14.16
C GLY A 89 5.69 -9.02 13.69
N ASN A 90 6.56 -8.34 14.45
CA ASN A 90 6.99 -6.97 14.18
C ASN A 90 8.27 -6.85 13.35
N HIS A 91 8.78 -7.97 12.84
CA HIS A 91 9.95 -7.94 11.96
C HIS A 91 9.62 -7.22 10.64
N ALA A 92 10.56 -6.47 10.06
CA ALA A 92 10.32 -5.67 8.86
C ALA A 92 9.85 -6.51 7.66
N GLN A 93 10.32 -7.76 7.52
CA GLN A 93 9.80 -8.70 6.51
C GLN A 93 8.30 -8.99 6.63
N CYS A 94 7.71 -8.89 7.83
CA CYS A 94 6.29 -9.11 8.08
C CYS A 94 5.46 -7.83 8.00
N VAL A 95 6.06 -6.68 8.32
CA VAL A 95 5.39 -5.37 8.25
C VAL A 95 5.40 -4.83 6.82
N TYR A 96 6.51 -5.07 6.08
CA TYR A 96 6.75 -4.54 4.74
C TYR A 96 6.98 -5.65 3.69
N PRO A 97 6.01 -6.56 3.45
CA PRO A 97 6.16 -7.65 2.48
C PRO A 97 6.38 -7.17 1.04
N ALA A 98 5.76 -6.07 0.59
CA ALA A 98 5.94 -5.54 -0.75
C ALA A 98 7.33 -4.93 -0.93
N ARG A 99 7.81 -4.12 0.03
CA ARG A 99 9.19 -3.59 0.02
C ARG A 99 10.21 -4.71 0.10
N THR A 100 9.93 -5.74 0.92
CA THR A 100 10.79 -6.93 1.06
C THR A 100 10.89 -7.68 -0.26
N ARG A 101 9.77 -7.98 -0.92
CA ARG A 101 9.76 -8.68 -2.21
C ARG A 101 10.55 -7.90 -3.26
N TRP A 102 10.34 -6.58 -3.34
CA TRP A 102 11.02 -5.74 -4.31
C TRP A 102 12.53 -5.65 -4.07
N LEU A 103 12.97 -5.35 -2.83
CA LEU A 103 14.41 -5.30 -2.50
C LEU A 103 15.08 -6.66 -2.70
N ARG A 104 14.41 -7.76 -2.33
CA ARG A 104 14.91 -9.11 -2.58
C ARG A 104 15.18 -9.35 -4.06
N GLN A 105 14.28 -8.90 -4.93
CA GLN A 105 14.44 -9.01 -6.38
C GLN A 105 15.55 -8.10 -6.92
N GLN A 106 15.56 -6.82 -6.51
CA GLN A 106 16.48 -5.80 -7.04
C GLN A 106 17.94 -5.99 -6.64
N LEU A 107 18.16 -6.54 -5.44
CA LEU A 107 19.48 -6.79 -4.87
C LEU A 107 19.85 -8.28 -4.84
N GLN A 108 18.98 -9.16 -5.34
CA GLN A 108 19.16 -10.62 -5.34
C GLN A 108 19.49 -11.16 -3.95
N LEU A 109 18.75 -10.71 -2.92
CA LEU A 109 19.02 -11.05 -1.52
C LEU A 109 18.67 -12.53 -1.27
N THR A 110 19.67 -13.36 -0.95
CA THR A 110 19.49 -14.80 -0.69
C THR A 110 19.68 -15.20 0.77
N ASP A 111 20.10 -14.27 1.62
CA ASP A 111 20.58 -14.51 2.99
C ASP A 111 19.77 -13.75 4.05
N LEU A 112 18.55 -13.32 3.71
CA LEU A 112 17.64 -12.74 4.69
C LEU A 112 17.34 -13.75 5.82
N PRO A 113 17.27 -13.31 7.08
CA PRO A 113 16.97 -14.20 8.19
C PRO A 113 15.59 -14.84 7.99
N PRO A 114 15.43 -16.13 8.32
CA PRO A 114 14.13 -16.79 8.24
C PRO A 114 13.21 -16.18 9.31
N VAL A 115 12.02 -15.74 8.89
CA VAL A 115 11.02 -15.12 9.76
C VAL A 115 9.66 -15.73 9.42
N GLU A 116 8.87 -16.05 10.45
CA GLU A 116 7.52 -16.55 10.29
C GLU A 116 6.50 -15.40 10.46
N CYS A 117 5.87 -14.98 9.37
CA CYS A 117 4.90 -13.89 9.35
C CYS A 117 3.46 -14.42 9.40
N LYS A 118 3.07 -15.04 10.52
CA LYS A 118 1.77 -15.71 10.67
C LYS A 118 0.57 -14.82 10.35
N GLU A 119 0.53 -13.62 10.94
CA GLU A 119 -0.59 -12.69 10.75
C GLU A 119 -0.76 -12.28 9.28
N PHE A 120 0.35 -11.89 8.64
CA PHE A 120 0.35 -11.56 7.21
C PHE A 120 -0.07 -12.76 6.37
N THR A 121 0.48 -13.95 6.66
CA THR A 121 0.19 -15.17 5.89
C THR A 121 -1.28 -15.56 5.98
N THR A 122 -1.86 -15.56 7.18
CA THR A 122 -3.31 -15.82 7.38
C THR A 122 -4.14 -14.78 6.66
N TRP A 123 -3.86 -13.48 6.87
CA TRP A 123 -4.60 -12.39 6.24
C TRP A 123 -4.55 -12.46 4.71
N TYR A 124 -3.39 -12.74 4.15
CA TYR A 124 -3.18 -12.83 2.70
C TYR A 124 -3.90 -14.04 2.10
N GLN A 125 -3.88 -15.18 2.80
CA GLN A 125 -4.59 -16.39 2.39
C GLN A 125 -6.11 -16.22 2.43
N ASP A 126 -6.64 -15.47 3.41
CA ASP A 126 -8.08 -15.18 3.48
C ASP A 126 -8.55 -14.33 2.29
N ILE A 127 -7.72 -13.36 1.86
CA ILE A 127 -8.01 -12.52 0.70
C ILE A 127 -7.83 -13.29 -0.61
N ASN A 128 -6.80 -14.13 -0.69
CA ASN A 128 -6.47 -14.96 -1.84
C ASN A 128 -6.51 -14.16 -3.17
N PRO A 129 -5.69 -13.10 -3.32
CA PRO A 129 -5.82 -12.15 -4.41
C PRO A 129 -5.46 -12.79 -5.76
N HIS A 130 -6.37 -12.72 -6.73
CA HIS A 130 -6.15 -13.26 -8.07
C HIS A 130 -6.47 -12.26 -9.18
N SER A 131 -7.51 -11.45 -9.03
CA SER A 131 -7.84 -10.38 -9.99
C SER A 131 -8.46 -9.18 -9.28
N ALA A 132 -8.56 -8.06 -9.99
CA ALA A 132 -9.15 -6.83 -9.47
C ALA A 132 -10.19 -6.22 -10.40
N VAL A 133 -11.17 -5.55 -9.81
CA VAL A 133 -12.23 -4.83 -10.51
C VAL A 133 -12.32 -3.42 -9.94
N LEU A 134 -12.22 -2.41 -10.79
CA LEU A 134 -12.53 -1.05 -10.39
C LEU A 134 -14.04 -0.86 -10.42
N VAL A 135 -14.65 -0.62 -9.27
CA VAL A 135 -16.10 -0.42 -9.13
C VAL A 135 -16.38 1.07 -8.96
N PHE A 136 -17.30 1.58 -9.77
CA PHE A 136 -17.77 2.96 -9.75
C PHE A 136 -19.28 3.00 -9.47
N PRO A 137 -19.69 3.26 -8.21
CA PRO A 137 -21.06 3.63 -7.91
C PRO A 137 -21.43 4.98 -8.52
N ALA A 138 -22.55 5.04 -9.23
CA ALA A 138 -23.02 6.26 -9.86
C ALA A 138 -23.24 7.41 -8.84
N ALA A 139 -23.21 8.65 -9.31
CA ALA A 139 -23.40 9.83 -8.46
C ALA A 139 -24.76 9.81 -7.72
N TYR A 140 -24.76 10.20 -6.44
CA TYR A 140 -25.98 10.36 -5.65
C TYR A 140 -26.05 11.77 -5.10
N LEU A 141 -26.96 12.55 -5.67
CA LEU A 141 -27.06 13.99 -5.45
C LEU A 141 -27.54 14.36 -4.04
N ASN A 142 -28.10 13.40 -3.28
CA ASN A 142 -28.63 13.65 -1.94
C ASN A 142 -27.57 13.54 -0.82
N SER A 143 -26.31 13.25 -1.15
CA SER A 143 -25.20 13.26 -0.19
C SER A 143 -24.00 14.04 -0.75
N PRO A 144 -23.58 15.16 -0.13
CA PRO A 144 -22.43 15.95 -0.59
C PRO A 144 -21.14 15.15 -0.72
N SER A 145 -20.92 14.13 0.13
CA SER A 145 -19.75 13.25 0.10
C SER A 145 -19.76 12.25 -1.06
N SER A 146 -20.86 12.14 -1.79
CA SER A 146 -21.02 11.17 -2.88
C SER A 146 -21.68 11.73 -4.15
N MET A 147 -21.82 13.06 -4.18
CA MET A 147 -22.44 13.82 -5.26
C MET A 147 -21.69 13.66 -6.59
N PHE A 148 -20.40 13.30 -6.54
CA PHE A 148 -19.55 13.07 -7.71
C PHE A 148 -19.27 11.59 -7.99
N GLY A 149 -19.93 10.68 -7.26
CA GLY A 149 -19.54 9.27 -7.19
C GLY A 149 -18.24 9.08 -6.43
N HIS A 150 -17.77 7.85 -6.35
CA HIS A 150 -16.46 7.46 -5.83
C HIS A 150 -16.03 6.16 -6.50
N THR A 151 -14.78 5.74 -6.34
CA THR A 151 -14.35 4.42 -6.79
C THR A 151 -13.88 3.58 -5.63
N LEU A 152 -13.98 2.26 -5.76
CA LEU A 152 -13.36 1.26 -4.89
C LEU A 152 -12.77 0.15 -5.75
N LEU A 153 -11.79 -0.58 -5.23
CA LEU A 153 -11.28 -1.79 -5.87
C LEU A 153 -11.91 -3.02 -5.22
N ARG A 154 -12.48 -3.91 -6.01
CA ARG A 154 -12.85 -5.26 -5.57
C ARG A 154 -11.70 -6.20 -5.89
N ILE A 155 -11.25 -6.97 -4.91
CA ILE A 155 -10.21 -7.99 -5.04
C ILE A 155 -10.91 -9.35 -5.05
N ASP A 156 -10.73 -10.06 -6.14
CA ASP A 156 -11.41 -11.31 -6.45
C ASP A 156 -10.44 -12.50 -6.33
N GLN A 157 -10.99 -13.63 -5.86
CA GLN A 157 -10.30 -14.92 -5.83
C GLN A 157 -10.36 -15.60 -7.22
N ALA A 158 -9.59 -16.66 -7.41
CA ALA A 158 -9.47 -17.35 -8.70
C ALA A 158 -10.80 -17.95 -9.20
N ASP A 159 -11.68 -18.31 -8.27
CA ASP A 159 -12.98 -18.95 -8.51
C ASP A 159 -14.15 -17.96 -8.53
N VAL A 160 -13.90 -16.65 -8.66
CA VAL A 160 -14.94 -15.60 -8.64
C VAL A 160 -16.04 -15.80 -9.69
N ASP A 161 -15.65 -16.31 -10.87
CA ASP A 161 -16.55 -16.53 -12.01
C ASP A 161 -17.34 -17.84 -11.87
N SER A 162 -16.98 -18.72 -10.93
CA SER A 162 -17.77 -19.90 -10.55
C SER A 162 -18.72 -19.57 -9.41
N ASP A 163 -19.98 -20.01 -9.52
CA ASP A 163 -20.99 -19.98 -8.45
C ASP A 163 -21.35 -18.61 -7.83
N ASN A 164 -21.14 -17.48 -8.54
CA ASN A 164 -21.46 -16.12 -8.04
C ASN A 164 -20.76 -15.79 -6.71
N THR A 165 -19.53 -16.28 -6.50
CA THR A 165 -18.73 -16.08 -5.28
C THR A 165 -18.20 -14.66 -5.12
N ALA A 166 -18.50 -13.73 -6.02
CA ALA A 166 -18.15 -12.30 -5.89
C ALA A 166 -18.53 -11.68 -4.53
N LEU A 167 -19.53 -12.22 -3.80
CA LEU A 167 -19.86 -11.79 -2.44
C LEU A 167 -18.79 -12.13 -1.39
N LEU A 168 -17.93 -13.11 -1.67
CA LEU A 168 -16.80 -13.53 -0.85
C LEU A 168 -15.54 -12.70 -1.13
N SER A 169 -15.54 -11.89 -2.18
CA SER A 169 -14.47 -10.94 -2.51
C SER A 169 -14.30 -9.86 -1.44
N TYR A 170 -13.20 -9.11 -1.53
CA TYR A 170 -12.92 -7.99 -0.64
C TYR A 170 -13.03 -6.65 -1.38
N ALA A 171 -13.57 -5.63 -0.72
CA ALA A 171 -13.56 -4.25 -1.18
C ALA A 171 -12.45 -3.47 -0.49
N LEU A 172 -11.59 -2.85 -1.30
CA LEU A 172 -10.59 -1.89 -0.89
C LEU A 172 -11.10 -0.48 -1.18
N ASN A 173 -11.17 0.33 -0.13
CA ASN A 173 -11.55 1.73 -0.21
C ASN A 173 -10.59 2.60 0.62
N PHE A 174 -10.54 3.88 0.29
CA PHE A 174 -9.84 4.89 1.07
C PHE A 174 -10.84 5.95 1.53
N GLY A 175 -10.76 6.38 2.79
CA GLY A 175 -11.71 7.35 3.31
C GLY A 175 -11.30 7.96 4.63
N ALA A 176 -11.99 9.03 5.02
CA ALA A 176 -11.80 9.69 6.29
C ALA A 176 -12.19 8.75 7.44
N TYR A 177 -11.28 8.58 8.40
CA TYR A 177 -11.55 7.88 9.64
C TYR A 177 -12.07 8.85 10.71
N ILE A 178 -13.20 8.49 11.33
CA ILE A 178 -13.89 9.32 12.32
C ILE A 178 -13.92 8.55 13.64
N GLU A 179 -13.22 9.06 14.65
CA GLU A 179 -13.35 8.55 16.01
C GLU A 179 -14.57 9.21 16.68
N GLY A 180 -15.61 8.42 16.94
CA GLY A 180 -16.76 8.84 17.75
C GLY A 180 -17.86 9.63 17.03
N MET A 181 -18.96 9.87 17.76
CA MET A 181 -20.17 10.55 17.27
C MET A 181 -19.98 12.08 17.31
N ASP A 182 -19.42 12.68 16.26
CA ASP A 182 -19.30 14.14 16.15
C ASP A 182 -20.42 14.76 15.29
N ASN A 183 -20.93 15.91 15.77
CA ASN A 183 -22.10 16.62 15.22
C ASN A 183 -21.94 17.04 13.74
N SER A 184 -23.00 16.85 12.96
CA SER A 184 -23.06 16.82 11.49
C SER A 184 -22.64 18.09 10.72
N ILE A 185 -22.63 19.28 11.34
CA ILE A 185 -22.25 20.55 10.66
C ILE A 185 -20.75 20.85 10.76
N LEU A 186 -20.13 20.56 11.91
CA LEU A 186 -18.67 20.61 12.09
C LEU A 186 -17.96 19.55 11.22
N TYR A 187 -18.64 18.41 11.03
CA TYR A 187 -18.24 17.31 10.15
C TYR A 187 -18.06 17.73 8.68
N ALA A 188 -19.03 18.44 8.09
CA ALA A 188 -18.94 18.86 6.69
C ALA A 188 -17.79 19.87 6.47
N TRP A 189 -17.61 20.83 7.39
CA TRP A 189 -16.54 21.83 7.31
C TRP A 189 -15.15 21.23 7.54
N LYS A 190 -14.99 20.38 8.57
CA LYS A 190 -13.73 19.66 8.82
C LYS A 190 -13.41 18.66 7.70
N GLY A 191 -14.42 17.98 7.14
CA GLY A 191 -14.26 17.13 5.97
C GLY A 191 -13.69 17.92 4.80
N LEU A 192 -14.29 19.05 4.44
CA LEU A 192 -13.87 19.91 3.33
C LEU A 192 -12.47 20.54 3.52
N MET A 193 -12.03 20.77 4.77
CA MET A 193 -10.71 21.35 5.09
C MET A 193 -9.60 20.33 5.40
N GLY A 194 -9.92 19.03 5.39
CA GLY A 194 -8.95 17.97 5.66
C GLY A 194 -8.62 17.71 7.13
N GLY A 195 -9.61 17.85 8.00
CA GLY A 195 -9.50 17.67 9.45
C GLY A 195 -9.64 16.24 9.98
N TYR A 196 -9.66 15.22 9.11
CA TYR A 196 -9.76 13.80 9.49
C TYR A 196 -8.66 12.99 8.80
N PRO A 197 -7.99 12.05 9.48
CA PRO A 197 -6.98 11.20 8.85
C PRO A 197 -7.63 10.28 7.79
N GLY A 198 -6.99 10.14 6.64
CA GLY A 198 -7.38 9.17 5.62
C GLY A 198 -6.77 7.80 5.92
N LEU A 199 -7.54 6.72 5.71
CA LEU A 199 -7.08 5.34 5.88
C LEU A 199 -7.55 4.48 4.71
N PHE A 200 -6.72 3.50 4.33
CA PHE A 200 -7.15 2.36 3.53
C PHE A 200 -7.90 1.35 4.40
N ALA A 201 -9.00 0.82 3.87
CA ALA A 201 -9.79 -0.22 4.49
C ALA A 201 -10.05 -1.33 3.47
N LEU A 202 -9.76 -2.56 3.86
CA LEU A 202 -10.09 -3.77 3.11
C LEU A 202 -11.15 -4.53 3.91
N VAL A 203 -12.36 -4.63 3.36
CA VAL A 203 -13.54 -5.19 4.04
C VAL A 203 -14.27 -6.19 3.13
N PRO A 204 -15.06 -7.14 3.68
CA PRO A 204 -15.85 -8.05 2.84
C PRO A 204 -16.77 -7.30 1.87
N TYR A 205 -16.76 -7.66 0.59
CA TYR A 205 -17.49 -6.95 -0.46
C TYR A 205 -19.01 -6.97 -0.24
N ARG A 206 -19.53 -8.06 0.33
CA ARG A 206 -20.95 -8.17 0.71
C ARG A 206 -21.39 -7.05 1.66
N GLU A 207 -20.54 -6.63 2.60
CA GLU A 207 -20.88 -5.54 3.52
C GLU A 207 -20.99 -4.22 2.76
N LYS A 208 -20.05 -3.94 1.86
CA LYS A 208 -20.05 -2.73 1.01
C LYS A 208 -21.22 -2.69 0.03
N LEU A 209 -21.56 -3.81 -0.61
CA LEU A 209 -22.74 -3.90 -1.45
C LEU A 209 -24.03 -3.61 -0.68
N ALA A 210 -24.11 -4.10 0.56
CA ALA A 210 -25.30 -3.91 1.38
C ALA A 210 -25.43 -2.47 1.91
N GLU A 211 -24.32 -1.71 1.99
CA GLU A 211 -24.30 -0.26 2.19
C GLU A 211 -24.89 0.45 0.96
N TYR A 212 -24.37 0.18 -0.25
CA TYR A 212 -24.80 0.86 -1.48
C TYR A 212 -26.24 0.54 -1.91
N SER A 213 -26.68 -0.71 -1.80
CA SER A 213 -28.06 -1.09 -2.15
C SER A 213 -29.07 -0.52 -1.15
N ARG A 214 -28.82 -0.66 0.17
CA ARG A 214 -29.83 -0.31 1.19
C ARG A 214 -29.87 1.17 1.54
N LEU A 215 -28.73 1.87 1.50
CA LEU A 215 -28.65 3.27 1.93
C LEU A 215 -28.68 4.25 0.76
N GLU A 216 -28.17 3.84 -0.41
CA GLU A 216 -27.93 4.78 -1.51
C GLU A 216 -28.69 4.47 -2.81
N ASN A 217 -29.20 3.24 -2.97
CA ASN A 217 -29.96 2.78 -4.13
C ASN A 217 -29.30 3.13 -5.48
N ARG A 218 -28.01 2.78 -5.64
CA ARG A 218 -27.20 3.16 -6.82
C ARG A 218 -26.92 2.00 -7.77
N ASP A 219 -26.89 2.33 -9.06
CA ASP A 219 -26.30 1.48 -10.07
C ASP A 219 -24.77 1.45 -9.93
N LEU A 220 -24.18 0.29 -10.20
CA LEU A 220 -22.73 0.08 -10.15
C LEU A 220 -22.21 -0.26 -11.55
N TRP A 221 -21.11 0.42 -11.92
CA TRP A 221 -20.29 0.03 -13.07
C TRP A 221 -19.05 -0.71 -12.56
N GLU A 222 -18.83 -1.91 -13.08
CA GLU A 222 -17.71 -2.78 -12.71
C GLU A 222 -16.75 -2.88 -13.89
N TYR A 223 -15.57 -2.28 -13.77
CA TYR A 223 -14.52 -2.31 -14.79
C TYR A 223 -13.49 -3.38 -14.40
N ARG A 224 -13.61 -4.57 -15.01
CA ARG A 224 -12.69 -5.68 -14.76
C ARG A 224 -11.32 -5.32 -15.32
N LEU A 225 -10.30 -5.37 -14.47
CA LEU A 225 -8.94 -5.02 -14.86
C LEU A 225 -8.21 -6.23 -15.44
N ASN A 226 -7.36 -6.01 -16.42
CA ASN A 226 -6.51 -7.04 -17.02
C ASN A 226 -5.21 -7.26 -16.22
N LEU A 227 -5.26 -7.11 -14.90
CA LEU A 227 -4.11 -7.38 -14.03
C LEU A 227 -3.83 -8.88 -13.97
N THR A 228 -2.57 -9.27 -13.98
CA THR A 228 -2.20 -10.67 -13.69
C THR A 228 -2.39 -10.99 -12.19
N PRO A 229 -2.45 -12.28 -11.81
CA PRO A 229 -2.46 -12.67 -10.40
C PRO A 229 -1.26 -12.10 -9.64
N GLU A 230 -0.08 -12.08 -10.25
CA GLU A 230 1.12 -11.48 -9.67
C GLU A 230 0.97 -9.97 -9.47
N GLU A 231 0.45 -9.24 -10.46
CA GLU A 231 0.19 -7.80 -10.34
C GLU A 231 -0.80 -7.49 -9.21
N THR A 232 -1.89 -8.25 -9.12
CA THR A 232 -2.89 -8.13 -8.05
C THR A 232 -2.27 -8.47 -6.69
N ALA A 233 -1.46 -9.53 -6.63
CA ALA A 233 -0.72 -9.93 -5.44
C ALA A 233 0.19 -8.81 -4.94
N ARG A 234 0.97 -8.17 -5.82
CA ARG A 234 1.87 -7.05 -5.46
C ARG A 234 1.12 -5.89 -4.82
N MET A 235 -0.04 -5.53 -5.39
CA MET A 235 -0.89 -4.47 -4.85
C MET A 235 -1.38 -4.82 -3.44
N VAL A 236 -1.88 -6.04 -3.24
CA VAL A 236 -2.43 -6.48 -1.95
C VAL A 236 -1.35 -6.62 -0.88
N GLU A 237 -0.13 -7.03 -1.24
CA GLU A 237 1.02 -6.97 -0.32
C GLU A 237 1.26 -5.55 0.17
N HIS A 238 1.17 -4.53 -0.69
CA HIS A 238 1.38 -3.15 -0.28
C HIS A 238 0.21 -2.60 0.55
N VAL A 239 -1.03 -3.02 0.27
CA VAL A 239 -2.21 -2.71 1.10
C VAL A 239 -2.01 -3.15 2.56
N TRP A 240 -1.31 -4.26 2.79
CA TRP A 240 -0.93 -4.69 4.13
C TRP A 240 -0.01 -3.67 4.83
N GLU A 241 0.97 -3.13 4.11
CA GLU A 241 1.92 -2.11 4.63
C GLU A 241 1.20 -0.81 5.01
N LEU A 242 0.05 -0.54 4.39
CA LEU A 242 -0.78 0.64 4.62
C LEU A 242 -1.86 0.44 5.69
N LYS A 243 -1.93 -0.76 6.30
CA LYS A 243 -2.93 -1.08 7.31
C LYS A 243 -2.80 -0.15 8.52
N GLN A 244 -3.85 0.64 8.77
CA GLN A 244 -3.90 1.64 9.85
C GLN A 244 -2.85 2.75 9.74
N ILE A 245 -2.28 2.96 8.55
CA ILE A 245 -1.38 4.07 8.25
C ILE A 245 -2.19 5.29 7.83
N ARG A 246 -1.95 6.40 8.51
CA ARG A 246 -2.63 7.67 8.25
C ARG A 246 -2.00 8.41 7.08
N PHE A 247 -2.87 8.95 6.25
CA PHE A 247 -2.56 9.92 5.21
C PHE A 247 -3.16 11.26 5.60
N LYS A 248 -2.53 12.35 5.15
CA LYS A 248 -3.26 13.63 5.03
C LYS A 248 -4.46 13.40 4.14
N TYR A 249 -5.58 13.99 4.49
CA TYR A 249 -6.79 13.86 3.70
C TYR A 249 -7.22 15.27 3.33
N TYR A 250 -7.08 15.67 2.09
CA TYR A 250 -7.74 16.86 1.56
C TYR A 250 -8.89 16.39 0.68
N PHE A 251 -10.11 16.76 1.03
CA PHE A 251 -11.34 16.22 0.43
C PHE A 251 -11.42 16.38 -1.10
N PHE A 252 -10.82 17.44 -1.64
CA PHE A 252 -10.79 17.68 -3.08
C PHE A 252 -9.55 17.04 -3.74
N ASP A 253 -8.41 17.01 -3.06
CA ASP A 253 -7.12 16.76 -3.70
C ASP A 253 -6.66 15.30 -3.58
N GLU A 254 -6.98 14.63 -2.48
CA GLU A 254 -6.44 13.31 -2.13
C GLU A 254 -7.57 12.30 -1.84
N ASN A 255 -8.58 12.29 -2.72
CA ASN A 255 -9.77 11.47 -2.54
C ASN A 255 -9.52 9.98 -2.84
N CYS A 256 -10.50 9.13 -2.49
CA CYS A 256 -10.44 7.69 -2.68
C CYS A 256 -10.06 7.27 -4.10
N SER A 257 -10.49 8.02 -5.11
CA SER A 257 -10.23 7.67 -6.50
C SER A 257 -8.77 7.87 -6.90
N PHE A 258 -8.14 8.94 -6.42
CA PHE A 258 -6.70 9.16 -6.62
C PHE A 258 -5.86 8.07 -5.95
N ARG A 259 -6.14 7.78 -4.68
CA ARG A 259 -5.39 6.80 -3.87
C ARG A 259 -5.44 5.39 -4.46
N LEU A 260 -6.52 5.02 -5.15
CA LEU A 260 -6.60 3.73 -5.84
C LEU A 260 -5.75 3.69 -7.12
N LEU A 261 -5.52 4.83 -7.79
CA LEU A 261 -4.62 4.88 -8.94
C LEU A 261 -3.16 4.60 -8.51
N GLU A 262 -2.71 5.17 -7.40
CA GLU A 262 -1.38 4.88 -6.83
C GLU A 262 -1.20 3.37 -6.61
N LEU A 263 -2.22 2.69 -6.07
CA LEU A 263 -2.17 1.23 -5.88
C LEU A 263 -2.13 0.44 -7.19
N LEU A 264 -2.74 0.94 -8.26
CA LEU A 264 -2.67 0.31 -9.58
C LEU A 264 -1.28 0.47 -10.22
N GLU A 265 -0.59 1.59 -9.98
CA GLU A 265 0.81 1.78 -10.40
C GLU A 265 1.76 0.83 -9.63
N ILE A 266 1.46 0.54 -8.35
CA ILE A 266 2.14 -0.53 -7.59
C ILE A 266 1.83 -1.91 -8.16
N ALA A 267 0.58 -2.17 -8.58
CA ALA A 267 0.21 -3.44 -9.20
C ALA A 267 1.02 -3.69 -10.48
N ARG A 268 1.06 -2.70 -11.37
CA ARG A 268 1.74 -2.74 -12.67
C ARG A 268 2.77 -1.60 -12.78
N PRO A 269 4.04 -1.86 -12.42
CA PRO A 269 5.11 -0.88 -12.56
C PRO A 269 5.22 -0.35 -14.00
N GLY A 270 5.37 0.96 -14.13
CA GLY A 270 5.55 1.63 -15.44
C GLY A 270 4.25 2.11 -16.08
N VAL A 271 3.09 1.92 -15.45
CA VAL A 271 1.88 2.68 -15.80
C VAL A 271 1.91 4.01 -15.05
N GLU A 272 1.52 5.07 -15.75
CA GLU A 272 1.36 6.43 -15.20
C GLU A 272 -0.13 6.78 -15.20
N LEU A 273 -0.76 6.73 -14.03
CA LEU A 273 -2.18 7.01 -13.79
C LEU A 273 -2.38 8.31 -13.02
N THR A 274 -1.42 8.69 -12.18
CA THR A 274 -1.55 9.80 -11.22
C THR A 274 -1.09 11.15 -11.77
N ASP A 275 -0.18 11.17 -12.75
CA ASP A 275 0.46 12.39 -13.31
C ASP A 275 -0.52 13.46 -13.82
N HIS A 276 -1.71 13.05 -14.24
CA HIS A 276 -2.72 13.94 -14.79
C HIS A 276 -3.58 14.64 -13.72
N PHE A 277 -3.35 14.35 -12.44
CA PHE A 277 -4.19 14.80 -11.32
C PHE A 277 -3.42 15.64 -10.28
N PRO A 278 -2.82 16.78 -10.66
CA PRO A 278 -1.97 17.57 -9.77
C PRO A 278 -2.72 18.30 -8.64
N LEU A 279 -4.06 18.34 -8.69
CA LEU A 279 -4.88 19.10 -7.75
C LEU A 279 -6.12 18.34 -7.28
N THR A 280 -6.86 17.64 -8.14
CA THR A 280 -8.05 16.88 -7.75
C THR A 280 -8.29 15.75 -8.75
N ALA A 281 -8.64 14.55 -8.29
CA ALA A 281 -9.03 13.44 -9.18
C ALA A 281 -10.54 13.24 -9.16
N ILE A 282 -11.25 13.71 -10.19
CA ILE A 282 -12.68 13.42 -10.31
C ILE A 282 -12.84 11.91 -10.58
N PRO A 283 -13.71 11.17 -9.86
CA PRO A 283 -13.84 9.72 -10.02
C PRO A 283 -14.08 9.23 -11.46
N THR A 284 -14.79 10.00 -12.28
CA THR A 284 -15.00 9.66 -13.69
C THR A 284 -13.73 9.82 -14.54
N ASP A 285 -12.85 10.74 -14.15
CA ASP A 285 -11.56 10.93 -14.81
C ASP A 285 -10.56 9.85 -14.41
N THR A 286 -10.64 9.30 -13.20
CA THR A 286 -9.80 8.15 -12.79
C THR A 286 -10.17 6.88 -13.56
N VAL A 287 -11.46 6.62 -13.77
CA VAL A 287 -11.93 5.55 -14.67
C VAL A 287 -11.42 5.77 -16.09
N ARG A 288 -11.41 7.02 -16.58
CA ARG A 288 -10.87 7.36 -17.90
C ARG A 288 -9.35 7.13 -17.98
N ALA A 289 -8.59 7.46 -16.94
CA ALA A 289 -7.16 7.22 -16.87
C ALA A 289 -6.85 5.72 -16.98
N VAL A 290 -7.54 4.88 -16.19
CA VAL A 290 -7.40 3.41 -16.22
C VAL A 290 -7.78 2.84 -17.59
N LYS A 291 -8.84 3.37 -18.22
CA LYS A 291 -9.24 2.99 -19.59
C LYS A 291 -8.16 3.36 -20.62
N ASN A 292 -7.64 4.58 -20.57
CA ASN A 292 -6.64 5.09 -21.51
C ASN A 292 -5.31 4.34 -21.39
N ALA A 293 -4.95 3.90 -20.17
CA ALA A 293 -3.81 3.03 -19.91
C ALA A 293 -4.02 1.58 -20.41
N GLY A 294 -5.18 1.26 -21.01
CA GLY A 294 -5.47 -0.07 -21.55
C GLY A 294 -5.60 -1.14 -20.48
N MET A 295 -5.95 -0.77 -19.25
CA MET A 295 -6.02 -1.71 -18.12
C MET A 295 -7.36 -2.42 -17.99
N ILE A 296 -8.36 -2.08 -18.80
CA ILE A 296 -9.72 -2.64 -18.70
C ILE A 296 -9.89 -3.79 -19.69
N ASP A 297 -10.28 -4.95 -19.18
CA ASP A 297 -10.64 -6.13 -19.98
C ASP A 297 -12.12 -6.11 -20.39
N ARG A 298 -13.01 -5.92 -19.40
CA ARG A 298 -14.48 -5.93 -19.59
C ARG A 298 -15.16 -4.92 -18.69
N VAL A 299 -16.35 -4.46 -19.11
CA VAL A 299 -17.23 -3.61 -18.31
C VAL A 299 -18.56 -4.31 -18.08
N ASP A 300 -18.95 -4.42 -16.82
CA ASP A 300 -20.21 -5.01 -16.37
C ASP A 300 -21.08 -3.94 -15.68
N TYR A 301 -22.40 -4.03 -15.87
CA TYR A 301 -23.37 -3.11 -15.27
C TYR A 301 -24.28 -3.84 -14.30
N ARG A 302 -24.39 -3.31 -13.08
CA ARG A 302 -25.24 -3.87 -12.03
C ARG A 302 -26.30 -2.84 -11.62
N PRO A 303 -27.58 -3.07 -11.93
CA PRO A 303 -28.65 -2.15 -11.54
C PRO A 303 -28.88 -2.19 -10.02
N SER A 304 -29.29 -1.06 -9.44
CA SER A 304 -29.81 -1.03 -8.08
C SER A 304 -31.07 -1.89 -7.98
N ARG A 305 -31.20 -2.67 -6.92
CA ARG A 305 -32.39 -3.47 -6.58
C ARG A 305 -32.72 -3.28 -5.11
#